data_AF-A0A7W6CS03-F1
#
_entry.id   AF-A0A7W6CS03-F1
#
_cell.length_a   1.000
_cell.length_b   1.000
_cell.length_c   1.000
_cell.angle_alpha   90.00
_cell.angle_beta   90.00
_cell.angle_gamma   90.00
#
_symmetry.space_group_name_H-M   'P 1'
#
loop_
_entity.id
_entity.type
_entity.pdbx_description
1 polymer ?
#
loop_
_entity_poly.entity_id
_entity_poly.type
_entity_poly.pdbx_seq_one_letter_code
_entity_poly.pdbx_strand_id
1 'polypeptide(L)'
;MNNFLFKALASINAILAVIILAGSTLSAGAAAAAQGGPGMFVIGALFGAIGGIVAASLVCGTIAFLTLVERHLSVLAAAAKSGNA
;
A
#
# COMPACT_ATOMS: atom_id res chain seq x y z
N MET A 1 -3.21 15.93 19.69
CA MET A 1 -4.12 15.10 18.86
C MET A 1 -3.26 14.20 17.98
N ASN A 2 -3.68 12.95 17.75
CA ASN A 2 -2.82 11.76 17.69
C ASN A 2 -1.82 11.69 16.50
N ASN A 3 -0.68 12.39 16.59
CA ASN A 3 0.44 12.28 15.63
C ASN A 3 0.95 10.83 15.45
N PHE A 4 0.72 9.98 16.45
CA PHE A 4 1.14 8.58 16.44
C PHE A 4 0.36 7.74 15.42
N LEU A 5 -0.97 7.92 15.33
CA LEU A 5 -1.80 7.21 14.34
C LEU A 5 -1.44 7.61 12.91
N PHE A 6 -1.26 8.91 12.68
CA PHE A 6 -0.90 9.43 11.37
C PHE A 6 0.48 8.93 10.90
N LYS A 7 1.44 8.90 11.83
CA LYS A 7 2.80 8.45 11.57
C LYS A 7 2.91 6.92 11.44
N ALA A 8 2.07 6.18 12.17
CA ALA A 8 1.96 4.73 12.04
C ALA A 8 1.28 4.31 10.73
N LEU A 9 0.19 4.96 10.30
CA LEU A 9 -0.43 4.68 9.01
C LEU A 9 0.49 5.00 7.84
N ALA A 10 1.21 6.13 7.91
CA ALA A 10 2.18 6.49 6.87
C ALA A 10 3.36 5.51 6.81
N SER A 11 3.88 5.05 7.95
CA SER A 11 4.98 4.08 7.98
C SER A 11 4.54 2.69 7.51
N ILE A 12 3.38 2.21 7.96
CA ILE A 12 2.81 0.92 7.56
C ILE A 12 2.50 0.90 6.06
N ASN A 13 1.97 2.00 5.52
CA ASN A 13 1.70 2.13 4.09
C ASN A 13 2.98 2.06 3.24
N ALA A 14 4.03 2.77 3.66
CA ALA A 14 5.33 2.69 2.98
C ALA A 14 5.93 1.27 3.03
N ILE A 15 5.83 0.59 4.17
CA ILE A 15 6.30 -0.79 4.34
C ILE A 15 5.49 -1.75 3.45
N LEU A 16 4.16 -1.63 3.43
CA LEU A 16 3.29 -2.44 2.57
C LEU A 16 3.60 -2.24 1.09
N ALA A 17 3.82 -1.00 0.65
CA ALA A 17 4.19 -0.70 -0.72
C ALA A 17 5.51 -1.38 -1.11
N VAL A 18 6.53 -1.34 -0.24
CA VAL A 18 7.81 -2.02 -0.47
C VAL A 18 7.63 -3.54 -0.52
N ILE A 19 6.83 -4.12 0.38
CA ILE A 19 6.59 -5.58 0.40
C ILE A 19 5.85 -6.03 -0.86
N ILE A 20 4.81 -5.29 -1.28
CA ILE A 20 4.05 -5.60 -2.50
C ILE A 20 4.97 -5.50 -3.72
N LEU A 21 5.78 -4.45 -3.81
CA LEU A 21 6.68 -4.23 -4.95
C LEU A 21 7.78 -5.29 -5.00
N ALA A 22 8.43 -5.59 -3.87
CA ALA A 22 9.45 -6.62 -3.79
C ALA A 22 8.85 -8.00 -4.10
N GLY A 23 7.71 -8.33 -3.48
CA GLY A 23 7.03 -9.61 -3.66
C GLY A 23 6.56 -9.84 -5.09
N SER A 24 5.94 -8.85 -5.72
CA SER A 24 5.48 -8.93 -7.12
C SER A 24 6.64 -9.04 -8.11
N THR A 25 7.71 -8.27 -7.91
CA THR A 25 8.92 -8.32 -8.77
C THR A 25 9.63 -9.67 -8.65
N LEU A 26 9.84 -10.16 -7.43
CA LEU A 26 10.49 -11.45 -7.19
C LEU A 26 9.63 -12.62 -7.67
N SER A 27 8.33 -12.59 -7.36
CA SER A 27 7.35 -13.62 -7.74
C SER A 27 7.26 -13.76 -9.26
N ALA A 28 7.04 -12.64 -9.96
CA ALA A 28 6.92 -12.68 -11.41
C ALA A 28 8.24 -13.02 -12.11
N GLY A 29 9.37 -12.54 -11.58
CA GLY A 29 10.70 -12.94 -12.05
C GLY A 29 10.94 -14.44 -11.90
N ALA A 30 10.64 -14.99 -10.73
CA ALA A 30 10.79 -16.42 -10.45
C ALA A 30 9.82 -17.28 -11.29
N ALA A 31 8.56 -16.86 -11.43
CA ALA A 31 7.56 -17.56 -12.23
C ALA A 31 7.90 -17.56 -13.73
N ALA A 32 8.50 -16.48 -14.24
CA ALA A 32 8.97 -16.42 -15.62
C ALA A 32 10.25 -17.26 -15.83
N ALA A 33 11.18 -17.22 -14.86
CA ALA A 33 12.40 -18.03 -14.90
C ALA A 33 12.11 -19.54 -14.88
N ALA A 34 11.08 -19.96 -14.14
CA ALA A 34 10.63 -21.35 -14.10
C ALA A 34 10.08 -21.84 -15.45
N GLN A 35 9.59 -20.94 -16.31
CA GLN A 35 8.98 -21.28 -17.60
C GLN A 35 9.92 -21.11 -18.80
N GLY A 36 10.87 -20.18 -18.74
CA GLY A 36 11.72 -19.82 -19.89
C GLY A 36 13.23 -19.83 -19.61
N GLY A 37 13.67 -20.31 -18.45
CA GLY A 37 15.07 -20.29 -18.05
C GLY A 37 15.55 -18.91 -17.57
N PRO A 38 16.86 -18.78 -17.24
CA PRO A 38 17.40 -17.61 -16.53
C PRO A 38 17.26 -16.28 -17.29
N GLY A 39 17.21 -16.30 -18.63
CA GLY A 39 16.98 -15.09 -19.44
C GLY A 39 15.56 -14.51 -19.30
N MET A 40 14.58 -15.33 -18.93
CA MET A 40 13.19 -14.92 -18.77
C MET A 40 12.91 -14.25 -17.41
N PHE A 41 13.83 -14.39 -16.44
CA PHE A 41 13.75 -13.72 -15.14
C PHE A 41 13.63 -12.20 -15.28
N VAL A 42 14.43 -11.60 -16.15
CA VAL A 42 14.46 -10.14 -16.33
C VAL A 42 13.13 -9.63 -16.90
N ILE A 43 12.56 -10.38 -17.85
CA ILE A 43 11.26 -10.05 -18.47
C ILE A 43 10.13 -10.20 -17.44
N GLY A 44 10.12 -11.30 -16.69
CA GLY A 44 9.17 -11.52 -15.61
C GLY A 44 9.26 -10.47 -14.50
N ALA A 45 10.47 -10.09 -14.11
CA ALA A 45 10.70 -9.05 -13.11
C ALA A 45 10.23 -7.68 -13.60
N LEU A 46 10.40 -7.35 -14.90
CA LEU A 46 9.90 -6.11 -15.48
C LEU A 46 8.36 -6.05 -15.44
N PHE A 47 7.69 -7.10 -15.89
CA PHE A 47 6.23 -7.19 -15.85
C PHE A 47 5.70 -7.23 -14.41
N GLY A 48 6.39 -7.94 -13.52
CA GLY A 48 6.11 -7.99 -12.09
C GLY A 48 6.24 -6.63 -11.42
N ALA A 49 7.29 -5.87 -11.75
CA ALA A 49 7.48 -4.52 -11.23
C ALA A 49 6.37 -3.59 -11.69
N ILE A 50 5.97 -3.63 -12.97
CA ILE A 50 4.87 -2.80 -13.48
C ILE A 50 3.55 -3.15 -12.77
N GLY A 51 3.21 -4.44 -12.70
CA GLY A 51 2.02 -4.90 -11.98
C GLY A 51 2.08 -4.58 -10.47
N GLY A 52 3.27 -4.69 -9.89
CA GLY A 52 3.57 -4.35 -8.51
C GLY A 52 3.37 -2.87 -8.19
N ILE A 53 3.80 -1.97 -9.08
CA ILE A 53 3.59 -0.52 -8.95
C ILE A 53 2.09 -0.20 -9.00
N VAL A 54 1.34 -0.82 -9.91
CA VAL A 54 -0.12 -0.64 -10.00
C VAL A 54 -0.82 -1.12 -8.72
N ALA A 55 -0.48 -2.31 -8.23
CA ALA A 55 -1.04 -2.83 -6.98
C ALA A 55 -0.66 -1.97 -5.77
N ALA A 56 0.61 -1.57 -5.66
CA ALA A 56 1.10 -0.74 -4.57
C ALA A 56 0.46 0.66 -4.58
N SER A 57 0.27 1.27 -5.76
CA SER A 57 -0.40 2.57 -5.89
C SER A 57 -1.88 2.51 -5.53
N LEU A 58 -2.59 1.43 -5.91
CA LEU A 58 -3.98 1.20 -5.50
C LEU A 58 -4.13 1.08 -3.97
N VAL A 59 -3.27 0.26 -3.35
CA VAL A 59 -3.26 0.06 -1.88
C VAL A 59 -2.88 1.35 -1.16
N CYS A 60 -1.84 2.04 -1.63
CA CYS A 60 -1.36 3.29 -1.05
C CYS A 60 -2.41 4.41 -1.18
N GLY A 61 -3.11 4.48 -2.31
CA GLY A 61 -4.22 5.41 -2.53
C GLY A 61 -5.43 5.12 -1.65
N THR A 62 -5.80 3.85 -1.45
CA THR A 62 -6.92 3.48 -0.56
C THR A 62 -6.62 3.80 0.90
N ILE A 63 -5.41 3.55 1.39
CA ILE A 63 -5.01 3.89 2.75
C ILE A 63 -5.02 5.42 2.96
N ALA A 64 -4.53 6.19 1.98
CA ALA A 64 -4.59 7.65 2.04
C ALA A 64 -6.04 8.17 2.10
N PHE A 65 -6.95 7.55 1.35
CA PHE A 65 -8.37 7.89 1.36
C PHE A 65 -9.03 7.58 2.71
N LEU A 66 -8.77 6.42 3.29
CA LEU A 66 -9.27 6.05 4.62
C LEU A 66 -8.77 7.00 5.72
N THR A 67 -7.52 7.43 5.62
CA THR A 67 -6.92 8.42 6.55
C THR A 67 -7.64 9.77 6.48
N LEU A 68 -8.07 10.20 5.28
CA LEU A 68 -8.88 11.40 5.11
C LEU A 68 -10.27 11.24 5.73
N VAL A 69 -10.91 10.08 5.52
CA VAL A 69 -12.23 9.77 6.10
C VAL A 69 -12.18 9.76 7.63
N GLU A 70 -11.16 9.14 8.24
CA GLU A 70 -10.97 9.17 9.70
C GLU A 70 -10.87 10.60 10.25
N ARG A 71 -10.25 11.51 9.49
CA ARG A 71 -10.15 12.92 9.89
C ARG A 71 -11.52 13.60 9.95
N HIS A 72 -12.40 13.29 8.99
CA HIS A 72 -13.77 13.79 8.99
C HIS A 72 -14.64 13.12 10.07
N LEU A 73 -14.51 11.81 10.25
CA LEU A 73 -15.24 11.05 11.26
C LEU A 73 -14.83 11.45 12.68
N SER A 74 -13.55 11.71 12.91
CA SER A 74 -13.01 12.23 14.17
C SER A 74 -13.60 13.58 14.55
N VAL A 75 -13.81 14.46 13.56
CA VAL A 75 -14.41 15.78 13.77
C VAL A 75 -15.91 15.64 14.08
N LEU A 76 -16.63 14.78 13.36
CA LEU A 76 -18.04 14.50 13.67
C LEU A 76 -18.21 13.80 15.02
N ALA A 77 -17.35 12.85 15.37
CA ALA A 77 -17.39 12.16 16.65
C ALA A 77 -17.07 13.12 17.82
N ALA A 78 -16.15 14.07 17.62
CA ALA A 78 -15.86 15.12 18.60
C ALA A 78 -17.04 16.11 18.75
N ALA A 79 -17.70 16.47 17.64
CA ALA A 79 -18.90 17.30 17.64
C ALA A 79 -20.11 16.59 18.30
N ALA A 80 -20.32 15.30 18.01
CA ALA A 80 -21.37 14.49 18.62
C ALA A 80 -21.14 14.26 20.12
N LYS A 81 -19.87 14.12 20.54
CA LYS A 81 -19.49 14.05 21.97
C LYS A 81 -19.76 15.38 22.70
N SER A 82 -19.57 16.52 22.03
CA SER A 82 -19.79 17.86 22.60
C SER A 82 -21.25 18.31 22.58
N GLY A 83 -22.10 17.76 21.70
CA GLY A 83 -23.53 18.09 21.63
C GLY A 83 -24.40 17.29 22.60
N ASN A 84 -23.83 16.38 23.38
CA ASN A 84 -24.52 15.55 24.36
C ASN A 84 -24.11 15.88 25.81
N ALA A 85 -23.68 17.12 26.04
CA ALA A 85 -23.38 17.71 27.35
C ALA A 85 -24.25 18.96 27.56
#